data_AF-A0A955IH05-F1
#
_entry.id   AF-A0A955IH05-F1
#
_cell.length_a   1.000
_cell.length_b   1.000
_cell.length_c   1.000
_cell.angle_alpha   90.00
_cell.angle_beta   90.00
_cell.angle_gamma   90.00
#
_symmetry.space_group_name_H-M   'P 1'
#
loop_
_entity.id
_entity.type
_entity.pdbx_description
1 polymer ?
#
loop_
_entity_poly.entity_id
_entity_poly.type
_entity_poly.pdbx_seq_one_letter_code
_entity_poly.pdbx_strand_id
1 'polypeptide(L)'
;MTDFATESAAASNALSLSTDIDLEELRGASILLVDDNLQNLELMQAYLETLPCRIRTASDGLDAVREIERDPPDLVLLDVMMPRMSGFEVCQKIKGNPRTRDIVVIMVTALHEVGDYERAHESGTDDFLTKPVNKLELLIRVKSLLRVRLLKRQLEALRKQLAGDHAGLDDAMEIEED
;
A
#
# COMPACT_ATOMS: atom_id res chain seq x y z
N MET A 1 -4.95 -26.35 40.80
CA MET A 1 -5.13 -26.77 39.39
C MET A 1 -5.74 -25.57 38.70
N THR A 2 -4.89 -24.66 38.20
CA THR A 2 -5.29 -23.38 37.64
C THR A 2 -5.98 -23.57 36.29
N ASP A 3 -7.02 -22.77 36.09
CA ASP A 3 -8.09 -22.94 35.12
C ASP A 3 -7.63 -22.60 33.69
N PHE A 4 -7.33 -23.65 32.90
CA PHE A 4 -6.81 -23.55 31.52
C PHE A 4 -7.85 -22.96 30.53
N ALA A 5 -9.13 -22.94 30.91
CA ALA A 5 -10.21 -22.44 30.05
C ALA A 5 -10.23 -20.90 29.97
N THR A 6 -9.84 -20.21 31.04
CA THR A 6 -9.92 -18.74 31.16
C THR A 6 -8.83 -18.03 30.36
N GLU A 7 -7.66 -18.68 30.22
CA GLU A 7 -6.51 -18.16 29.47
C GLU A 7 -6.74 -18.21 27.94
N SER A 8 -7.43 -19.26 27.47
CA SER A 8 -7.81 -19.44 26.05
C SER A 8 -8.81 -18.38 25.57
N ALA A 9 -9.82 -18.04 26.38
CA ALA A 9 -10.79 -17.01 26.05
C ALA A 9 -10.17 -15.60 26.04
N ALA A 10 -9.25 -15.30 26.97
CA ALA A 10 -8.54 -14.02 27.02
C ALA A 10 -7.60 -13.83 25.82
N ALA A 11 -6.87 -14.88 25.40
CA ALA A 11 -6.02 -14.84 24.22
C ALA A 11 -6.84 -14.67 22.92
N SER A 12 -7.97 -15.37 22.81
CA SER A 12 -8.88 -15.25 21.66
C SER A 12 -9.51 -13.86 21.57
N ASN A 13 -9.88 -13.26 22.72
CA ASN A 13 -10.46 -11.92 22.79
C ASN A 13 -9.41 -10.81 22.58
N ALA A 14 -8.17 -11.02 23.04
CA ALA A 14 -7.06 -10.09 22.76
C ALA A 14 -6.66 -10.11 21.28
N LEU A 15 -6.67 -11.29 20.65
CA LEU A 15 -6.40 -11.45 19.22
C LEU A 15 -7.52 -10.87 18.35
N SER A 16 -8.79 -11.00 18.76
CA SER A 16 -9.90 -10.33 18.06
C SER A 16 -9.81 -8.82 18.20
N LEU A 17 -9.57 -8.29 19.42
CA LEU A 17 -9.38 -6.84 19.62
C LEU A 17 -8.17 -6.30 18.84
N SER A 18 -7.04 -7.00 18.79
CA SER A 18 -5.89 -6.53 18.01
C SER A 18 -6.19 -6.53 16.51
N THR A 19 -6.94 -7.51 16.02
CA THR A 19 -7.31 -7.59 14.60
C THR A 19 -8.32 -6.50 14.21
N ASP A 20 -9.25 -6.16 15.10
CA ASP A 20 -10.23 -5.09 14.89
C ASP A 20 -9.57 -3.70 14.92
N ILE A 21 -8.60 -3.50 15.83
CA ILE A 21 -7.75 -2.30 15.88
C ILE A 21 -6.91 -2.19 14.59
N ASP A 22 -6.37 -3.30 14.08
CA ASP A 22 -5.57 -3.32 12.85
C ASP A 22 -6.39 -2.97 11.59
N LEU A 23 -7.69 -3.23 11.56
CA LEU A 23 -8.53 -2.94 10.39
C LEU A 23 -8.98 -1.48 10.35
N GLU A 24 -9.33 -0.88 11.49
CA GLU A 24 -9.71 0.54 11.55
C GLU A 24 -8.57 1.46 11.08
N GLU A 25 -7.31 1.11 11.37
CA GLU A 25 -6.15 1.86 10.89
C GLU A 25 -6.04 1.91 9.36
N LEU A 26 -6.62 0.94 8.66
CA LEU A 26 -6.62 0.87 7.20
C LEU A 26 -7.79 1.63 6.56
N ARG A 27 -8.72 2.16 7.37
CA ARG A 27 -9.89 2.87 6.87
C ARG A 27 -9.46 4.10 6.06
N GLY A 28 -9.96 4.17 4.83
CA GLY A 28 -9.63 5.28 3.91
C GLY A 28 -8.27 5.12 3.21
N ALA A 29 -7.58 3.99 3.39
CA ALA A 29 -6.50 3.59 2.50
C ALA A 29 -7.05 3.25 1.11
N SER A 30 -6.22 3.44 0.10
CA SER A 30 -6.55 3.15 -1.29
C SER A 30 -5.57 2.18 -1.93
N ILE A 31 -6.09 1.18 -2.62
CA ILE A 31 -5.32 0.14 -3.31
C ILE A 31 -5.70 0.16 -4.79
N LEU A 32 -4.70 0.12 -5.67
CA LEU A 32 -4.87 -0.11 -7.10
C LEU A 32 -4.38 -1.53 -7.45
N LEU A 33 -5.26 -2.33 -8.05
CA LEU A 33 -4.93 -3.64 -8.61
C LEU A 33 -4.64 -3.48 -10.11
N VAL A 34 -3.55 -4.05 -10.58
CA VAL A 34 -3.14 -3.95 -11.99
C VAL A 34 -2.78 -5.33 -12.50
N ASP A 35 -3.55 -5.84 -13.45
CA ASP A 35 -3.34 -7.13 -14.11
C ASP A 35 -4.12 -7.11 -15.43
N ASP A 36 -3.56 -7.66 -16.50
CA ASP A 36 -4.23 -7.71 -17.81
C ASP A 36 -5.27 -8.85 -17.92
N ASN A 37 -5.28 -9.75 -16.93
CA ASN A 37 -6.29 -10.79 -16.80
C ASN A 37 -7.35 -10.40 -15.77
N LEU A 38 -8.59 -10.21 -16.24
CA LEU A 38 -9.74 -9.88 -15.42
C LEU A 38 -9.99 -10.86 -14.26
N GLN A 39 -9.74 -12.17 -14.46
CA GLN A 39 -9.95 -13.18 -13.42
C GLN A 39 -8.97 -13.00 -12.26
N ASN A 40 -7.74 -12.56 -12.52
CA ASN A 40 -6.76 -12.26 -11.48
C ASN A 40 -7.19 -11.02 -10.67
N LEU A 41 -7.70 -9.99 -11.35
CA LEU A 41 -8.24 -8.80 -10.69
C LEU A 41 -9.42 -9.15 -9.78
N GLU A 42 -10.40 -9.91 -10.27
CA GLU A 42 -11.56 -10.36 -9.50
C GLU A 42 -11.14 -11.21 -8.29
N LEU A 43 -10.19 -12.13 -8.48
CA LEU A 43 -9.65 -12.96 -7.40
C LEU A 43 -8.98 -12.12 -6.31
N MET A 44 -8.07 -11.21 -6.68
CA MET A 44 -7.38 -10.33 -5.74
C MET A 44 -8.37 -9.41 -5.02
N GLN A 45 -9.37 -8.88 -5.73
CA GLN A 45 -10.42 -8.07 -5.13
C GLN A 45 -11.22 -8.86 -4.10
N ALA A 46 -11.64 -10.09 -4.42
CA ALA A 46 -12.33 -10.98 -3.48
C ALA A 46 -11.46 -11.36 -2.26
N TYR A 47 -10.14 -11.44 -2.44
CA TYR A 47 -9.23 -11.70 -1.31
C TYR A 47 -9.13 -10.51 -0.36
N LEU A 48 -9.22 -9.29 -0.88
CA LEU A 48 -9.07 -8.03 -0.14
C LEU A 48 -10.41 -7.42 0.33
N GLU A 49 -11.55 -8.01 -0.05
CA GLU A 49 -12.90 -7.50 0.26
C GLU A 49 -13.13 -7.24 1.75
N THR A 50 -12.48 -8.01 2.63
CA THR A 50 -12.61 -7.85 4.09
C THR A 50 -11.84 -6.64 4.65
N LEU A 51 -11.01 -5.97 3.85
CA LEU A 51 -10.27 -4.79 4.29
C LEU A 51 -11.11 -3.52 4.06
N PRO A 52 -11.15 -2.58 5.01
CA PRO A 52 -11.90 -1.33 4.88
C PRO A 52 -11.18 -0.30 3.98
N CYS A 53 -10.67 -0.75 2.83
CA CYS A 53 -9.91 0.02 1.86
C CYS A 53 -10.72 0.31 0.60
N ARG A 54 -10.43 1.43 -0.07
CA ARG A 54 -10.95 1.69 -1.42
C ARG A 54 -10.11 0.94 -2.44
N ILE A 55 -10.71 -0.02 -3.14
CA ILE A 55 -10.04 -0.79 -4.19
C ILE A 55 -10.46 -0.27 -5.56
N ARG A 56 -9.48 -0.02 -6.43
CA ARG A 56 -9.67 0.24 -7.87
C ARG A 56 -8.86 -0.76 -8.68
N THR A 57 -9.18 -0.87 -9.96
CA THR A 57 -8.48 -1.76 -10.90
C THR A 57 -8.00 -0.98 -12.12
N ALA A 58 -6.94 -1.47 -12.75
CA ALA A 58 -6.49 -1.06 -14.08
C ALA A 58 -6.12 -2.32 -14.88
N SER A 59 -6.39 -2.31 -16.19
CA SER A 59 -6.27 -3.51 -17.03
C SER A 59 -4.94 -3.63 -17.77
N ASP A 60 -4.04 -2.67 -17.63
CA ASP A 60 -2.68 -2.72 -18.19
C ASP A 60 -1.79 -1.62 -17.59
N GLY A 61 -0.50 -1.62 -17.93
CA GLY A 61 0.46 -0.65 -17.41
C GLY A 61 0.22 0.81 -17.82
N LEU A 62 -0.34 1.07 -19.02
CA LEU A 62 -0.65 2.43 -19.46
C LEU A 62 -1.87 2.98 -18.70
N ASP A 63 -2.89 2.15 -18.51
CA ASP A 63 -4.07 2.49 -17.73
C ASP A 63 -3.71 2.72 -16.25
N ALA A 64 -2.84 1.87 -15.69
CA ALA A 64 -2.32 2.02 -14.34
C ALA A 64 -1.63 3.37 -14.13
N VAL A 65 -0.74 3.78 -15.05
CA VAL A 65 -0.06 5.08 -14.96
C VAL A 65 -1.07 6.22 -14.98
N ARG A 66 -2.08 6.18 -15.86
CA ARG A 66 -3.13 7.22 -15.92
C ARG A 66 -3.94 7.31 -14.63
N GLU A 67 -4.36 6.17 -14.09
CA GLU A 67 -5.13 6.12 -12.85
C GLU A 67 -4.31 6.60 -11.64
N ILE A 68 -3.01 6.26 -11.58
CA ILE A 68 -2.09 6.73 -10.53
C ILE A 68 -1.86 8.25 -10.63
N GLU A 69 -1.69 8.79 -11.82
CA GLU A 69 -1.51 10.23 -12.02
C GLU A 69 -2.77 11.04 -11.62
N ARG A 70 -3.94 10.47 -11.89
CA ARG A 70 -5.24 11.07 -11.56
C ARG A 70 -5.54 11.05 -10.07
N ASP A 71 -5.34 9.91 -9.41
CA ASP A 71 -5.66 9.69 -7.99
C ASP A 71 -4.64 8.72 -7.37
N PRO A 72 -3.49 9.21 -6.86
CA PRO A 72 -2.42 8.35 -6.36
C PRO A 72 -2.90 7.41 -5.23
N PRO A 73 -2.81 6.07 -5.41
CA PRO A 73 -3.17 5.13 -4.35
C PRO A 73 -2.11 5.09 -3.23
N ASP A 74 -2.43 4.48 -2.10
CA ASP A 74 -1.45 4.19 -1.05
C ASP A 74 -0.60 2.95 -1.39
N LEU A 75 -1.19 1.98 -2.09
CA LEU A 75 -0.55 0.74 -2.51
C LEU A 75 -0.99 0.30 -3.91
N VAL A 76 -0.07 -0.28 -4.68
CA VAL A 76 -0.33 -0.93 -5.97
C VAL A 76 0.05 -2.40 -5.89
N LEU A 77 -0.88 -3.28 -6.24
CA LEU A 77 -0.61 -4.67 -6.59
C LEU A 77 -0.43 -4.75 -8.09
N LEU A 78 0.79 -5.04 -8.54
CA LEU A 78 1.20 -4.82 -9.92
C LEU A 78 1.65 -6.12 -10.59
N ASP A 79 0.90 -6.59 -11.58
CA ASP A 79 1.39 -7.63 -12.46
C ASP A 79 2.62 -7.16 -13.24
N VAL A 80 3.56 -8.08 -13.46
CA VAL A 80 4.77 -7.77 -14.22
C VAL A 80 4.58 -8.01 -15.72
N MET A 81 3.83 -9.05 -16.07
CA MET A 81 3.76 -9.61 -17.42
C MET A 81 2.55 -9.07 -18.17
N MET A 82 2.56 -7.77 -18.45
CA MET A 82 1.49 -7.09 -19.18
C MET A 82 1.90 -6.66 -20.60
N PRO A 83 0.96 -6.63 -21.56
CA PRO A 83 1.19 -6.06 -22.88
C PRO A 83 1.54 -4.57 -22.83
N ARG A 84 2.29 -4.11 -23.84
CA ARG A 84 2.69 -2.70 -24.08
C ARG A 84 3.64 -2.08 -23.06
N MET A 85 3.41 -2.30 -21.77
CA MET A 85 4.23 -1.77 -20.69
C MET A 85 4.27 -2.78 -19.55
N SER A 86 5.49 -3.22 -19.21
CA SER A 86 5.71 -4.18 -18.13
C SER A 86 5.51 -3.54 -16.76
N GLY A 87 5.22 -4.37 -15.74
CA GLY A 87 5.14 -3.90 -14.35
C GLY A 87 6.45 -3.29 -13.85
N PHE A 88 7.61 -3.72 -14.36
CA PHE A 88 8.89 -3.08 -14.05
C PHE A 88 8.93 -1.62 -14.51
N GLU A 89 8.49 -1.34 -15.74
CA GLU A 89 8.45 0.01 -16.30
C GLU A 89 7.43 0.90 -15.56
N VAL A 90 6.27 0.34 -15.20
CA VAL A 90 5.28 1.03 -14.36
C VAL A 90 5.88 1.38 -13.00
N CYS A 91 6.53 0.42 -12.32
CA CYS A 91 7.16 0.64 -11.03
C CYS A 91 8.24 1.72 -11.10
N GLN A 92 9.11 1.69 -12.10
CA GLN A 92 10.12 2.72 -12.32
C GLN A 92 9.50 4.11 -12.51
N LYS A 93 8.39 4.23 -13.24
CA LYS A 93 7.65 5.50 -13.39
C LYS A 93 7.07 5.99 -12.07
N ILE A 94 6.47 5.10 -11.29
CA ILE A 94 5.92 5.41 -9.96
C ILE A 94 7.03 5.92 -9.04
N LYS A 95 8.14 5.16 -8.93
CA LYS A 95 9.25 5.44 -8.02
C LYS A 95 10.11 6.63 -8.47
N GLY A 96 10.18 6.89 -9.77
CA GLY A 96 10.90 8.04 -10.33
C GLY A 96 10.22 9.40 -10.11
N ASN A 97 8.90 9.43 -9.89
CA ASN A 97 8.16 10.68 -9.76
C ASN A 97 8.00 11.11 -8.28
N PRO A 98 8.42 12.34 -7.89
CA PRO A 98 8.28 12.85 -6.52
C PRO A 98 6.88 12.75 -5.92
N ARG A 99 5.83 12.87 -6.74
CA ARG A 99 4.43 12.83 -6.27
C ARG A 99 3.94 11.42 -5.97
N THR A 100 4.60 10.39 -6.51
CA THR A 100 4.14 8.99 -6.47
C THR A 100 5.18 8.04 -5.90
N ARG A 101 6.42 8.49 -5.62
CA ARG A 101 7.50 7.62 -5.17
C ARG A 101 7.23 6.91 -3.84
N ASP A 102 6.39 7.50 -3.02
CA ASP A 102 6.01 6.96 -1.71
C ASP A 102 4.85 5.97 -1.79
N ILE A 103 4.26 5.75 -2.97
CA ILE A 103 3.30 4.67 -3.20
C ILE A 103 4.02 3.35 -2.98
N VAL A 104 3.40 2.46 -2.20
CA VAL A 104 3.90 1.09 -2.00
C VAL A 104 3.60 0.28 -3.25
N VAL A 105 4.58 -0.42 -3.80
CA VAL A 105 4.42 -1.31 -4.95
C VAL A 105 4.76 -2.73 -4.51
N ILE A 106 3.79 -3.63 -4.63
CA ILE A 106 4.02 -5.07 -4.50
C ILE A 106 3.83 -5.67 -5.89
N MET A 107 4.89 -6.27 -6.43
CA MET A 107 4.81 -6.97 -7.71
C MET A 107 4.16 -8.34 -7.52
N VAL A 108 3.22 -8.70 -8.38
CA VAL A 108 2.56 -10.00 -8.40
C VAL A 108 2.94 -10.72 -9.68
N THR A 109 3.81 -11.72 -9.62
CA THR A 109 4.47 -12.24 -10.83
C THR A 109 4.56 -13.76 -10.87
N ALA A 110 4.56 -14.31 -12.09
CA ALA A 110 4.91 -15.72 -12.35
C ALA A 110 6.41 -15.90 -12.68
N LEU A 111 7.20 -14.83 -12.58
CA LEU A 111 8.64 -14.86 -12.81
C LEU A 111 9.38 -15.53 -11.65
N HIS A 112 10.35 -16.38 -11.98
CA HIS A 112 11.11 -17.19 -11.02
C HIS A 112 12.61 -17.23 -11.33
N GLU A 113 13.09 -16.47 -12.32
CA GLU A 113 14.51 -16.49 -12.70
C GLU A 113 15.32 -15.45 -11.91
N VAL A 114 16.61 -15.73 -11.71
CA VAL A 114 17.53 -14.85 -10.97
C VAL A 114 17.56 -13.43 -11.55
N GLY A 115 17.53 -13.30 -12.88
CA GLY A 115 17.52 -12.00 -13.56
C GLY A 115 16.25 -11.19 -13.31
N ASP A 116 15.13 -11.82 -12.98
CA ASP A 116 13.89 -11.12 -12.66
C ASP A 116 13.93 -10.49 -11.27
N TYR A 117 14.66 -11.11 -10.32
CA TYR A 117 14.89 -10.53 -8.99
C TYR A 117 15.80 -9.30 -9.06
N GLU A 118 16.83 -9.32 -9.90
CA GLU A 118 17.69 -8.15 -10.13
C GLU A 118 16.88 -6.99 -10.74
N ARG A 119 16.07 -7.27 -11.76
CA ARG A 119 15.17 -6.26 -12.36
C ARG A 119 14.12 -5.75 -11.39
N ALA A 120 13.58 -6.61 -10.53
CA ALA A 120 12.65 -6.21 -9.47
C ALA A 120 13.33 -5.25 -8.50
N HIS A 121 14.54 -5.57 -8.05
CA HIS A 121 15.33 -4.71 -7.18
C HIS A 121 15.61 -3.35 -7.83
N GLU A 122 16.06 -3.32 -9.08
CA GLU A 122 16.37 -2.09 -9.81
C GLU A 122 15.14 -1.22 -10.08
N SER A 123 13.96 -1.82 -10.16
CA SER A 123 12.70 -1.09 -10.35
C SER A 123 12.24 -0.29 -9.13
N GLY A 124 12.81 -0.57 -7.95
CA GLY A 124 12.46 0.06 -6.67
C GLY A 124 11.17 -0.48 -6.05
N THR A 125 10.75 -1.70 -6.40
CA THR A 125 9.60 -2.38 -5.76
C THR A 125 9.81 -2.52 -4.25
N ASP A 126 8.73 -2.46 -3.47
CA ASP A 126 8.81 -2.62 -2.01
C ASP A 126 8.69 -4.09 -1.59
N ASP A 127 7.96 -4.91 -2.36
CA ASP A 127 7.82 -6.34 -2.10
C ASP A 127 7.42 -7.10 -3.39
N PHE A 128 7.37 -8.43 -3.30
CA PHE A 128 6.92 -9.33 -4.36
C PHE A 128 6.02 -10.46 -3.83
N LEU A 129 5.13 -10.92 -4.69
CA LEU A 129 4.25 -12.07 -4.52
C LEU A 129 4.39 -12.95 -5.75
N THR A 130 4.50 -14.26 -5.52
CA THR A 130 4.53 -15.22 -6.63
C THR A 130 3.10 -15.68 -6.95
N LYS A 131 2.83 -15.88 -8.24
CA LYS A 131 1.61 -16.55 -8.70
C LYS A 131 1.81 -18.07 -8.59
N PRO A 132 0.80 -18.87 -8.18
CA PRO A 132 -0.56 -18.46 -7.84
C PRO A 132 -0.64 -17.72 -6.50
N VAL A 133 -1.43 -16.64 -6.46
CA VAL A 133 -1.52 -15.77 -5.28
C VAL A 133 -2.17 -16.51 -4.11
N ASN A 134 -1.45 -16.60 -2.99
CA ASN A 134 -1.99 -17.12 -1.75
C ASN A 134 -2.74 -16.00 -0.99
N LYS A 135 -4.01 -16.24 -0.62
CA LYS A 135 -4.85 -15.25 0.09
C LYS A 135 -4.23 -14.77 1.42
N LEU A 136 -3.70 -15.68 2.22
CA LEU A 136 -3.15 -15.33 3.53
C LEU A 136 -1.88 -14.50 3.39
N GLU A 137 -0.98 -14.92 2.49
CA GLU A 137 0.26 -14.21 2.20
C GLU A 137 -0.02 -12.80 1.67
N LEU A 138 -0.96 -12.67 0.72
CA LEU A 138 -1.40 -11.40 0.19
C LEU A 138 -1.91 -10.47 1.30
N LEU A 139 -2.82 -10.96 2.15
CA LEU A 139 -3.41 -10.17 3.23
C LEU A 139 -2.36 -9.69 4.23
N ILE A 140 -1.43 -10.56 4.61
CA ILE A 140 -0.36 -10.19 5.55
C ILE A 140 0.51 -9.08 4.96
N ARG A 141 1.02 -9.26 3.73
CA ARG A 141 1.89 -8.25 3.08
C ARG A 141 1.18 -6.91 2.88
N VAL A 142 -0.05 -6.94 2.35
CA VAL A 142 -0.85 -5.73 2.12
C VAL A 142 -1.09 -4.97 3.42
N LYS A 143 -1.53 -5.66 4.48
CA LYS A 143 -1.78 -5.02 5.79
C LYS A 143 -0.51 -4.39 6.35
N SER A 144 0.60 -5.14 6.38
CA SER A 144 1.87 -4.67 6.95
C SER A 144 2.39 -3.44 6.22
N LEU A 145 2.42 -3.46 4.88
CA LEU A 145 2.99 -2.36 4.11
C LEU A 145 2.06 -1.15 4.04
N LEU A 146 0.73 -1.35 3.98
CA LEU A 146 -0.21 -0.23 4.10
C LEU A 146 -0.07 0.48 5.43
N ARG A 147 0.07 -0.25 6.54
CA ARG A 147 0.26 0.36 7.86
C ARG A 147 1.47 1.28 7.89
N VAL A 148 2.60 0.82 7.36
CA VAL A 148 3.83 1.63 7.24
C VAL A 148 3.58 2.88 6.39
N ARG A 149 2.89 2.74 5.24
CA ARG A 149 2.56 3.87 4.36
C ARG A 149 1.67 4.91 5.04
N LEU A 150 0.64 4.48 5.74
CA LEU A 150 -0.32 5.36 6.41
C LEU A 150 0.33 6.12 7.56
N LEU A 151 1.17 5.45 8.36
CA LEU A 151 1.97 6.11 9.39
C LEU A 151 2.90 7.17 8.81
N LYS A 152 3.57 6.86 7.68
CA LYS A 152 4.41 7.84 6.98
C LYS A 152 3.62 9.05 6.50
N ARG A 153 2.43 8.82 5.92
CA ARG A 153 1.50 9.89 5.47
C ARG A 153 1.05 10.78 6.63
N GLN A 154 0.74 10.19 7.78
CA GLN A 154 0.37 10.94 9.00
C GLN A 154 1.53 11.78 9.52
N LEU A 155 2.75 11.24 9.55
CA LEU A 155 3.94 11.98 9.95
C LEU A 155 4.24 13.15 9.02
N GLU A 156 4.07 12.97 7.70
CA GLU A 156 4.21 14.02 6.70
C GLU A 156 3.17 15.13 6.91
N ALA A 157 1.91 14.77 7.17
CA ALA A 157 0.86 15.72 7.46
C ALA A 157 1.13 16.51 8.75
N LEU A 158 1.55 15.84 9.82
CA LEU A 158 1.89 16.48 11.10
C LEU A 158 3.08 17.42 10.97
N ARG A 159 4.14 17.01 10.26
CA ARG A 159 5.30 17.86 9.98
C ARG A 159 4.91 19.13 9.23
N LYS A 160 4.00 19.01 8.26
CA LYS A 160 3.48 20.15 7.50
C LYS A 160 2.66 21.10 8.38
N GLN A 161 1.86 20.56 9.30
CA GLN A 161 1.08 21.36 10.24
C GLN A 161 2.01 22.13 11.19
N LEU A 162 2.98 21.45 11.82
CA LEU A 162 3.94 22.09 12.71
C LEU A 162 4.76 23.18 12.00
N ALA A 163 5.17 22.94 10.75
CA ALA A 163 5.88 23.95 9.96
C ALA A 163 5.02 25.16 9.60
N GLY A 164 3.71 24.95 9.35
CA GLY A 164 2.76 26.03 9.10
C GLY A 164 2.48 26.87 10.36
N ASP A 165 2.41 26.23 11.53
CA ASP A 165 2.15 26.91 12.81
C ASP A 165 3.33 27.80 13.24
N HIS A 166 4.58 27.45 12.90
CA HIS A 166 5.75 28.29 13.20
C HIS A 166 5.87 29.50 12.27
N ALA A 167 5.52 29.37 10.98
CA ALA A 167 5.52 30.50 10.05
C ALA A 167 4.53 31.59 10.45
N GLY A 168 3.39 31.23 11.05
CA GLY A 168 2.41 32.19 11.56
C GLY A 168 2.81 32.90 12.86
N LEU A 169 3.81 32.38 13.60
CA LEU A 169 4.30 33.01 14.82
C LEU A 169 5.37 34.07 14.53
N ASP A 170 6.24 33.83 13.54
CA ASP A 170 7.25 34.80 13.09
C ASP A 170 6.58 36.03 12.44
N ASP A 171 5.54 35.83 11.61
CA ASP A 171 4.78 36.94 11.00
C ASP A 171 4.00 37.78 12.03
N ALA A 172 3.60 37.20 13.16
CA ALA A 172 2.88 37.91 14.23
C ALA A 172 3.84 38.74 15.11
N MET A 173 5.11 38.35 15.21
CA MET A 173 6.13 39.09 15.96
C MET A 173 6.66 40.31 15.20
N GLU A 174 6.65 40.31 13.86
CA GLU A 174 7.02 41.49 13.07
C GLU A 174 5.98 42.63 13.10
N ILE A 175 4.72 42.34 13.48
CA ILE A 175 3.64 43.35 13.52
C ILE A 175 3.61 44.13 14.85
N GLU A 176 4.25 43.63 15.92
CA GLU A 176 4.30 44.31 17.23
C GLU A 176 5.46 45.31 17.39
N GLU A 177 6.33 45.50 16.39
CA GLU A 177 7.45 46.46 16.44
C GLU A 177 7.20 47.83 15.75
N ASP A 178 6.01 48.08 15.18
CA ASP A 178 5.63 49.38 14.56
C ASP A 178 4.69 50.26 15.42
#